data_AF-A0A175VRL9-F1
#
_entry.id   AF-A0A175VRL9-F1
#
_cell.length_a   1.000
_cell.length_b   1.000
_cell.length_c   1.000
_cell.angle_alpha   90.00
_cell.angle_beta   90.00
_cell.angle_gamma   90.00
#
_symmetry.space_group_name_H-M   'P 1'
#
loop_
_entity.id
_entity.type
_entity.pdbx_description
1 polymer ?
#
loop_
_entity_poly.entity_id
_entity_poly.type
_entity_poly.pdbx_seq_one_letter_code
_entity_poly.pdbx_strand_id
1 'polypeptide(L)'
;MRFIPLFAAGVLAPVSVLAAPAGYDDALYKRENLCHLSSPPVLCQPNSSVTVEETALRAYQFYRAFVVDGDPRTMFSLIDNVYKQNSPGYQSGPQAIWPLFCNGRQIGTEQNTDWCFDASTNMSYARYSVTDRWRWVDGCVNEHWDRGERMPSQDRCYVLPTGTP
;
A
#
# COMPACT_ATOMS: atom_id res chain seq x y z
N MET A 1 58.91 39.25 -46.20
CA MET A 1 58.01 40.00 -45.30
C MET A 1 56.64 39.35 -45.36
N ARG A 2 55.99 39.21 -44.19
CA ARG A 2 54.58 38.78 -43.88
C ARG A 2 53.60 38.79 -45.08
N PHE A 3 52.59 37.91 -45.19
CA PHE A 3 51.46 37.76 -44.27
C PHE A 3 50.73 36.41 -44.42
N ILE A 4 50.56 35.72 -43.29
CA ILE A 4 49.38 34.98 -42.77
C ILE A 4 48.51 34.22 -43.79
N PRO A 5 48.55 32.86 -43.77
CA PRO A 5 47.54 32.02 -44.40
C PRO A 5 46.42 31.61 -43.42
N LEU A 6 45.22 31.44 -43.97
CA LEU A 6 44.18 30.49 -43.57
C LEU A 6 43.60 30.59 -42.14
N PHE A 7 42.42 31.19 -42.01
CA PHE A 7 41.44 30.77 -41.02
C PHE A 7 40.10 30.50 -41.71
N ALA A 8 39.88 29.24 -42.04
CA ALA A 8 38.58 28.68 -42.41
C ALA A 8 38.23 27.61 -41.37
N ALA A 9 37.27 27.90 -40.50
CA ALA A 9 36.60 26.94 -39.63
C ALA A 9 35.20 27.53 -39.42
N GLY A 10 34.08 26.88 -39.73
CA GLY A 10 33.82 25.45 -39.68
C GLY A 10 32.62 25.28 -38.75
N VAL A 11 31.43 25.31 -39.35
CA VAL A 11 30.09 25.23 -38.77
C VAL A 11 29.96 24.08 -37.76
N LEU A 12 29.53 24.36 -36.54
CA LEU A 12 28.94 23.35 -35.64
C LEU A 12 27.58 23.86 -35.15
N ALA A 13 26.56 23.15 -35.60
CA ALA A 13 25.14 23.41 -35.41
C ALA A 13 24.70 23.19 -33.94
N PRO A 14 23.62 23.84 -33.50
CA PRO A 14 23.15 23.81 -32.11
C PRO A 14 22.61 22.43 -31.73
N VAL A 15 23.13 21.92 -30.61
CA VAL A 15 22.68 20.68 -29.97
C VAL A 15 21.32 20.96 -29.32
N SER A 16 20.24 20.50 -29.96
CA SER A 16 18.91 20.48 -29.36
C SER A 16 18.90 19.46 -28.21
N VAL A 17 19.10 19.96 -26.99
CA VAL A 17 18.93 19.21 -25.75
C VAL A 17 17.44 18.90 -25.60
N LEU A 18 17.07 17.66 -25.91
CA LEU A 18 15.81 17.06 -25.49
C LEU A 18 15.79 17.05 -23.96
N ALA A 19 15.03 17.97 -23.36
CA ALA A 19 14.64 17.89 -21.97
C ALA A 19 13.76 16.63 -21.81
N ALA A 20 14.37 15.52 -21.39
CA ALA A 20 13.62 14.36 -20.95
C ALA A 20 12.77 14.78 -19.74
N PRO A 21 11.49 14.39 -19.67
CA PRO A 21 10.62 14.75 -18.57
C PRO A 21 11.23 14.23 -17.26
N ALA A 22 11.28 15.11 -16.26
CA ALA A 22 11.71 14.78 -14.92
C ALA A 22 11.00 13.49 -14.47
N GLY A 23 11.80 12.49 -14.09
CA GLY A 23 11.28 11.25 -13.55
C GLY A 23 10.30 11.58 -12.43
N TYR A 24 9.08 11.04 -12.56
CA TYR A 24 8.06 11.07 -11.54
C TYR A 24 8.69 10.45 -10.28
N ASP A 25 9.05 11.31 -9.32
CA ASP A 25 9.73 10.89 -8.11
C ASP A 25 8.66 10.29 -7.18
N ASP A 26 8.32 9.02 -7.40
CA ASP A 26 7.32 8.26 -6.62
C ASP A 26 7.67 8.26 -5.12
N ALA A 27 8.93 8.52 -4.76
CA ALA A 27 9.39 8.73 -3.39
C ALA A 27 8.77 9.96 -2.71
N LEU A 28 8.18 10.89 -3.48
CA LEU A 28 7.48 12.08 -2.96
C LEU A 28 5.98 11.87 -2.69
N TYR A 29 5.42 10.67 -2.90
CA TYR A 29 4.34 10.21 -2.01
C TYR A 29 4.97 9.95 -0.63
N LYS A 30 5.36 11.08 -0.02
CA LYS A 30 5.93 11.24 1.29
C LYS A 30 4.92 10.65 2.24
N ARG A 31 5.21 9.42 2.69
CA ARG A 31 4.50 8.72 3.76
C ARG A 31 4.03 9.74 4.79
N GLU A 32 2.72 9.94 4.85
CA GLU A 32 2.15 11.02 5.64
C GLU A 32 2.30 10.64 7.13
N ASN A 33 3.09 11.42 7.87
CA ASN A 33 3.12 11.26 9.33
C ASN A 33 1.92 12.00 9.93
N LEU A 34 0.93 11.21 10.30
CA LEU A 34 -0.33 11.65 10.87
C LEU A 34 -0.37 11.59 12.40
N CYS A 35 0.75 11.27 13.08
CA CYS A 35 0.76 11.16 14.54
C CYS A 35 0.45 12.46 15.30
N HIS A 36 0.37 13.60 14.61
CA HIS A 36 -0.17 14.84 15.18
C HIS A 36 -1.68 14.77 15.43
N LEU A 37 -2.40 13.88 14.74
CA LEU A 37 -3.81 13.57 14.99
C LEU A 37 -3.91 12.58 16.15
N SER A 38 -4.84 12.84 17.07
CA SER A 38 -5.10 11.95 18.19
C SER A 38 -5.78 10.64 17.78
N SER A 39 -6.40 10.59 16.60
CA SER A 39 -7.16 9.45 16.09
C SER A 39 -7.06 9.35 14.57
N PRO A 40 -7.35 8.17 13.97
CA PRO A 40 -7.40 8.03 12.52
C PRO A 40 -8.43 9.00 11.90
N PRO A 41 -8.09 9.71 10.81
CA PRO A 41 -8.97 10.74 10.25
C PRO A 41 -10.20 10.16 9.53
N VAL A 42 -10.11 8.94 9.02
CA VAL A 42 -11.17 8.26 8.25
C VAL A 42 -11.16 6.80 8.64
N LEU A 43 -12.37 6.24 8.81
CA LEU A 43 -12.61 4.82 9.04
C LEU A 43 -13.63 4.31 8.02
N CYS A 44 -13.56 3.03 7.72
CA CYS A 44 -14.51 2.35 6.85
C CYS A 44 -15.88 2.28 7.52
N GLN A 45 -16.95 2.44 6.74
CA GLN A 45 -18.31 2.17 7.18
C GLN A 45 -18.81 0.93 6.43
N PRO A 46 -19.11 -0.18 7.13
CA PRO A 46 -19.64 -1.39 6.53
C PRO A 46 -20.82 -1.10 5.61
N ASN A 47 -20.77 -1.61 4.38
CA ASN A 47 -21.85 -1.48 3.40
C ASN A 47 -22.15 -2.83 2.75
N SER A 48 -23.30 -3.41 3.07
CA SER A 48 -23.71 -4.74 2.59
C SER A 48 -23.97 -4.82 1.08
N SER A 49 -23.98 -3.68 0.37
CA SER A 49 -23.99 -3.65 -1.09
C SER A 49 -22.61 -3.90 -1.72
N VAL A 50 -21.53 -3.88 -0.93
CA VAL A 50 -20.17 -4.13 -1.43
C VAL A 50 -20.04 -5.60 -1.79
N THR A 51 -19.63 -5.85 -3.03
CA THR A 51 -19.45 -7.20 -3.57
C THR A 51 -18.16 -7.86 -3.05
N VAL A 52 -18.05 -9.16 -3.26
CA VAL A 52 -16.84 -9.92 -2.91
C VAL A 52 -15.65 -9.48 -3.76
N GLU A 53 -15.88 -9.20 -5.05
CA GLU A 53 -14.87 -8.71 -5.98
C GLU A 53 -14.34 -7.34 -5.54
N GLU A 54 -15.23 -6.42 -5.17
CA GLU A 54 -14.83 -5.13 -4.63
C GLU A 54 -14.13 -5.25 -3.26
N THR A 55 -14.52 -6.24 -2.44
CA THR A 55 -13.82 -6.54 -1.17
C THR A 55 -12.42 -7.07 -1.44
N ALA A 56 -12.21 -7.90 -2.46
CA ALA A 56 -10.90 -8.39 -2.85
C ALA A 56 -9.97 -7.24 -3.28
N LEU A 57 -10.48 -6.29 -4.07
CA LEU A 57 -9.73 -5.09 -4.46
C LEU A 57 -9.37 -4.22 -3.24
N ARG A 58 -10.32 -4.00 -2.33
CA ARG A 58 -10.06 -3.31 -1.06
C ARG A 58 -9.05 -4.04 -0.20
N ALA A 59 -9.08 -5.37 -0.19
CA ALA A 59 -8.14 -6.18 0.57
C ALA A 59 -6.71 -6.06 0.03
N TYR A 60 -6.55 -5.97 -1.29
CA TYR A 60 -5.26 -5.67 -1.89
C TYR A 60 -4.78 -4.25 -1.58
N GLN A 61 -5.67 -3.25 -1.66
CA GLN A 61 -5.35 -1.87 -1.27
C GLN A 61 -4.93 -1.78 0.20
N PHE A 62 -5.59 -2.52 1.09
CA PHE A 62 -5.23 -2.60 2.49
C PHE A 62 -3.85 -3.23 2.69
N TYR A 63 -3.57 -4.36 2.03
CA TYR A 63 -2.25 -4.97 2.03
C TYR A 63 -1.16 -3.98 1.58
N ARG A 64 -1.39 -3.28 0.47
CA ARG A 64 -0.49 -2.26 -0.06
C ARG A 64 -0.25 -1.14 0.96
N ALA A 65 -1.32 -0.53 1.47
CA ALA A 65 -1.25 0.56 2.43
C ALA A 65 -0.53 0.16 3.73
N PHE A 66 -0.80 -1.04 4.24
CA PHE A 66 -0.23 -1.58 5.48
C PHE A 66 1.24 -2.02 5.33
N VAL A 67 1.55 -2.77 4.26
CA VAL A 67 2.83 -3.47 4.12
C VAL A 67 3.83 -2.69 3.27
N VAL A 68 3.39 -2.21 2.11
CA VAL A 68 4.28 -1.74 1.03
C VAL A 68 4.43 -0.22 1.06
N ASP A 69 3.32 0.49 1.17
CA ASP A 69 3.30 1.94 1.00
C ASP A 69 3.56 2.66 2.33
N GLY A 70 3.07 2.09 3.44
CA GLY A 70 3.07 2.78 4.72
C GLY A 70 2.14 3.99 4.67
N ASP A 71 0.94 3.80 4.14
CA ASP A 71 -0.09 4.84 4.02
C ASP A 71 -1.14 4.65 5.13
N PRO A 72 -1.02 5.37 6.26
CA PRO A 72 -1.94 5.21 7.36
C PRO A 72 -3.34 5.74 7.03
N ARG A 73 -3.46 6.74 6.15
CA ARG A 73 -4.77 7.29 5.78
C ARG A 73 -5.59 6.25 5.03
N THR A 74 -4.99 5.64 4.01
CA THR A 74 -5.65 4.60 3.22
C THR A 74 -5.88 3.35 4.07
N MET A 75 -4.87 2.90 4.84
CA MET A 75 -4.99 1.74 5.71
C MET A 75 -6.20 1.87 6.66
N PHE A 76 -6.32 2.99 7.39
CA PHE A 76 -7.43 3.18 8.32
C PHE A 76 -8.77 3.44 7.64
N SER A 77 -8.79 4.03 6.44
CA SER A 77 -10.03 4.19 5.66
C SER A 77 -10.70 2.87 5.28
N LEU A 78 -9.99 1.74 5.40
CA LEU A 78 -10.46 0.39 5.12
C LEU A 78 -10.76 -0.41 6.41
N ILE A 79 -10.54 0.16 7.59
CA ILE A 79 -10.77 -0.48 8.89
C ILE A 79 -12.10 -0.01 9.50
N ASP A 80 -12.90 -0.96 9.98
CA ASP A 80 -14.17 -0.72 10.65
C ASP A 80 -13.99 -0.08 12.04
N ASN A 81 -14.97 0.70 12.51
CA ASN A 81 -14.93 1.35 13.81
C ASN A 81 -14.94 0.35 14.99
N VAL A 82 -15.52 -0.84 14.79
CA VAL A 82 -15.58 -1.94 15.77
C VAL A 82 -14.49 -3.00 15.54
N TYR A 83 -13.39 -2.63 14.84
CA TYR A 83 -12.25 -3.51 14.58
C TYR A 83 -11.84 -4.33 15.81
N LYS A 84 -11.76 -5.64 15.67
CA LYS A 84 -11.39 -6.55 16.74
C LYS A 84 -10.00 -7.13 16.55
N GLN A 85 -9.20 -6.99 17.58
CA GLN A 85 -7.89 -7.61 17.67
C GLN A 85 -7.99 -8.90 18.49
N ASN A 86 -7.61 -10.03 17.90
CA ASN A 86 -7.61 -11.33 18.58
C ASN A 86 -6.22 -11.73 19.10
N SER A 87 -5.17 -10.95 18.79
CA SER A 87 -3.84 -11.16 19.35
C SER A 87 -3.85 -10.90 20.87
N PRO A 88 -3.41 -11.87 21.71
CA PRO A 88 -3.40 -11.71 23.16
C PRO A 88 -2.60 -10.49 23.62
N GLY A 89 -3.17 -9.73 24.56
CA GLY A 89 -2.52 -8.54 25.13
C GLY A 89 -2.73 -7.25 24.37
N TYR A 90 -3.41 -7.28 23.21
CA TYR A 90 -3.74 -6.08 22.44
C TYR A 90 -5.20 -5.69 22.61
N GLN A 91 -5.46 -4.38 22.65
CA GLN A 91 -6.80 -3.83 22.69
C GLN A 91 -7.44 -3.82 21.30
N SER A 92 -8.75 -3.98 21.26
CA SER A 92 -9.57 -3.81 20.05
C SER A 92 -9.88 -2.33 19.79
N GLY A 93 -10.29 -2.04 18.56
CA GLY A 93 -10.66 -0.72 18.07
C GLY A 93 -9.52 -0.06 17.28
N PRO A 94 -9.83 0.72 16.23
CA PRO A 94 -8.82 1.39 15.41
C PRO A 94 -7.96 2.37 16.23
N GLN A 95 -8.52 2.96 17.29
CA GLN A 95 -7.78 3.85 18.18
C GLN A 95 -6.63 3.15 18.91
N ALA A 96 -6.76 1.86 19.24
CA ALA A 96 -5.72 1.11 19.95
C ALA A 96 -4.48 0.89 19.09
N ILE A 97 -4.68 0.72 17.77
CA ILE A 97 -3.59 0.48 16.82
C ILE A 97 -3.09 1.76 16.14
N TRP A 98 -3.84 2.86 16.22
CA TRP A 98 -3.46 4.14 15.63
C TRP A 98 -2.01 4.58 15.93
N PRO A 99 -1.54 4.59 17.19
CA PRO A 99 -0.19 5.03 17.51
C PRO A 99 0.92 4.16 16.88
N LEU A 100 0.61 2.93 16.48
CA LEU A 100 1.58 2.01 15.89
C LEU A 100 1.84 2.32 14.40
N PHE A 101 0.86 2.93 13.74
CA PHE A 101 0.85 3.07 12.28
C PHE A 101 0.74 4.52 11.81
N CYS A 102 0.39 5.47 12.68
CA CYS A 102 0.21 6.88 12.33
C CYS A 102 1.43 7.54 11.67
N ASN A 103 2.63 6.97 11.83
CA ASN A 103 3.86 7.50 11.25
C ASN A 103 4.13 7.02 9.80
N GLY A 104 3.26 6.18 9.25
CA GLY A 104 3.38 5.66 7.89
C GLY A 104 4.58 4.74 7.69
N ARG A 105 4.76 3.77 8.59
CA ARG A 105 5.85 2.80 8.50
C ARG A 105 5.60 1.79 7.36
N GLN A 106 6.58 1.65 6.47
CA GLN A 106 6.67 0.52 5.55
C GLN A 106 7.21 -0.72 6.28
N ILE A 107 6.60 -1.87 6.00
CA ILE A 107 7.00 -3.18 6.56
C ILE A 107 7.88 -3.94 5.56
N GLY A 108 7.54 -3.92 4.27
CA GLY A 108 8.22 -4.67 3.23
C GLY A 108 7.96 -4.12 1.82
N THR A 109 8.28 -4.91 0.81
CA THR A 109 8.02 -4.62 -0.60
C THR A 109 7.28 -5.80 -1.22
N GLU A 110 6.58 -5.60 -2.33
CA GLU A 110 5.88 -6.69 -3.01
C GLU A 110 6.77 -7.87 -3.41
N GLN A 111 8.09 -7.65 -3.55
CA GLN A 111 9.03 -8.71 -3.90
C GLN A 111 9.40 -9.59 -2.70
N ASN A 112 9.23 -9.09 -1.47
CA ASN A 112 9.60 -9.82 -0.25
C ASN A 112 8.42 -10.10 0.68
N THR A 113 7.22 -9.70 0.30
CA THR A 113 5.96 -9.99 0.99
C THR A 113 4.98 -10.68 0.06
N ASP A 114 4.09 -11.48 0.63
CA ASP A 114 2.97 -12.06 -0.12
C ASP A 114 1.65 -11.52 0.39
N TRP A 115 0.64 -11.62 -0.45
CA TRP A 115 -0.74 -11.31 -0.10
C TRP A 115 -1.68 -12.40 -0.64
N CYS A 116 -2.85 -12.52 -0.04
CA CYS A 116 -3.92 -13.41 -0.51
C CYS A 116 -5.25 -12.91 0.00
N PHE A 117 -6.30 -13.03 -0.81
CA PHE A 117 -7.68 -12.93 -0.35
C PHE A 117 -8.43 -14.20 -0.71
N ASP A 118 -8.98 -14.86 0.30
CA ASP A 118 -9.82 -16.04 0.14
C ASP A 118 -11.29 -15.62 0.15
N ALA A 119 -11.86 -15.52 -1.05
CA ALA A 119 -13.25 -15.14 -1.29
C ALA A 119 -14.26 -16.09 -0.62
N SER A 120 -13.89 -17.36 -0.38
CA SER A 120 -14.79 -18.34 0.25
C SER A 120 -15.00 -18.08 1.75
N THR A 121 -14.08 -17.35 2.38
CA THR A 121 -14.12 -17.05 3.83
C THR A 121 -14.15 -15.56 4.13
N ASN A 122 -14.04 -14.71 3.11
CA ASN A 122 -13.88 -13.26 3.21
C ASN A 122 -12.67 -12.88 4.08
N MET A 123 -11.57 -13.64 3.93
CA MET A 123 -10.34 -13.45 4.70
C MET A 123 -9.23 -12.95 3.79
N SER A 124 -8.51 -11.92 4.23
CA SER A 124 -7.24 -11.53 3.60
C SER A 124 -6.05 -11.92 4.46
N TYR A 125 -4.90 -12.06 3.82
CA TYR A 125 -3.65 -12.45 4.44
C TYR A 125 -2.51 -11.60 3.89
N ALA A 126 -1.54 -11.30 4.75
CA ALA A 126 -0.27 -10.74 4.35
C ALA A 126 0.86 -11.50 5.04
N ARG A 127 1.90 -11.88 4.29
CA ARG A 127 3.09 -12.53 4.83
C ARG A 127 4.30 -11.66 4.62
N TYR A 128 5.03 -11.42 5.70
CA TYR A 128 6.31 -10.75 5.74
C TYR A 128 7.24 -11.51 6.72
N SER A 129 7.56 -10.95 7.89
CA SER A 129 8.23 -11.69 8.97
C SER A 129 7.25 -12.53 9.79
N VAL A 130 5.97 -12.17 9.78
CA VAL A 130 4.84 -12.94 10.33
C VAL A 130 3.77 -13.06 9.26
N THR A 131 2.72 -13.85 9.51
CA THR A 131 1.52 -13.85 8.69
C THR A 131 0.40 -13.25 9.49
N ASP A 132 -0.21 -12.20 8.94
CA ASP A 132 -1.45 -11.64 9.45
C ASP A 132 -2.62 -12.18 8.64
N ARG A 133 -3.77 -12.33 9.30
CA ARG A 133 -5.05 -12.67 8.69
C ARG A 133 -6.08 -11.65 9.15
N TRP A 134 -6.88 -11.14 8.21
CA TRP A 134 -8.00 -10.25 8.50
C TRP A 134 -9.31 -10.81 7.98
N ARG A 135 -10.38 -10.63 8.76
CA ARG A 135 -11.75 -10.85 8.30
C ARG A 135 -12.29 -9.56 7.74
N TRP A 136 -12.92 -9.66 6.57
CA TRP A 136 -13.68 -8.58 5.96
C TRP A 136 -15.17 -8.77 6.22
N VAL A 137 -15.86 -7.68 6.53
CA VAL A 137 -17.31 -7.62 6.68
C VAL A 137 -17.78 -6.42 5.88
N ASP A 138 -18.67 -6.65 4.91
CA ASP A 138 -19.30 -5.60 4.12
C ASP A 138 -18.31 -4.56 3.55
N GLY A 139 -17.16 -5.04 3.06
CA GLY A 139 -16.11 -4.22 2.47
C GLY A 139 -15.10 -3.60 3.44
N CYS A 140 -15.18 -3.87 4.75
CA CYS A 140 -14.28 -3.31 5.77
C CYS A 140 -13.50 -4.38 6.54
N VAL A 141 -12.26 -4.09 6.93
CA VAL A 141 -11.48 -4.91 7.87
C VAL A 141 -12.13 -4.85 9.24
N ASN A 142 -12.61 -5.99 9.72
CA ASN A 142 -13.40 -6.09 10.96
C ASN A 142 -12.68 -6.89 12.06
N GLU A 143 -11.93 -7.94 11.73
CA GLU A 143 -11.19 -8.72 12.73
C GLU A 143 -9.77 -9.05 12.25
N HIS A 144 -8.83 -9.24 13.17
CA HIS A 144 -7.44 -9.59 12.88
C HIS A 144 -6.88 -10.70 13.79
N TRP A 145 -5.96 -11.49 13.23
CA TRP A 145 -5.13 -12.50 13.91
C TRP A 145 -3.73 -12.54 13.29
N ASP A 146 -2.70 -12.78 14.11
CA ASP A 146 -1.30 -12.95 13.65
C ASP A 146 -0.64 -14.24 14.19
N ARG A 147 -1.22 -14.86 15.24
CA ARG A 147 -0.57 -15.96 15.94
C ARG A 147 -0.74 -17.29 15.20
N GLY A 148 0.37 -17.77 14.64
CA GLY A 148 0.43 -19.10 14.01
C GLY A 148 -0.36 -19.20 12.70
N GLU A 149 -0.78 -18.06 12.17
CA GLU A 149 -1.43 -17.96 10.87
C GLU A 149 -0.46 -18.35 9.76
N ARG A 150 -1.02 -18.81 8.64
CA ARG A 150 -0.26 -19.22 7.46
C ARG A 150 -1.00 -18.75 6.23
N MET A 151 -0.23 -18.47 5.18
CA MET A 151 -0.80 -18.19 3.87
C MET A 151 -1.62 -19.40 3.41
N PRO A 152 -2.81 -19.17 2.83
CA PRO A 152 -3.53 -20.20 2.08
C PRO A 152 -2.69 -20.70 0.90
N SER A 153 -3.10 -21.83 0.33
CA SER A 153 -2.56 -22.26 -0.96
C SER A 153 -2.98 -21.27 -2.05
N GLN A 154 -2.12 -21.08 -3.04
CA GLN A 154 -2.28 -20.04 -4.06
C GLN A 154 -3.55 -20.20 -4.90
N ASP A 155 -4.05 -21.43 -5.08
CA ASP A 155 -5.32 -21.73 -5.75
C ASP A 155 -6.56 -21.21 -5.01
N ARG A 156 -6.44 -20.87 -3.73
CA ARG A 156 -7.51 -20.21 -2.96
C ARG A 156 -7.43 -18.69 -3.00
N CYS A 157 -6.32 -18.14 -3.46
CA CYS A 157 -6.10 -16.70 -3.48
C CYS A 157 -6.79 -16.08 -4.70
N TYR A 158 -7.56 -15.03 -4.44
CA TYR A 158 -8.22 -14.26 -5.47
C TYR A 158 -7.21 -13.71 -6.48
N VAL A 159 -7.48 -13.92 -7.76
CA VAL A 159 -6.66 -13.41 -8.86
C VAL A 159 -7.15 -12.01 -9.20
N LEU A 160 -6.30 -11.01 -8.95
CA LEU A 160 -6.62 -9.63 -9.28
C LEU A 160 -6.85 -9.47 -10.79
N PRO A 161 -7.84 -8.65 -11.21
CA PRO A 161 -7.99 -8.26 -12.60
C PRO A 161 -6.69 -7.66 -13.15
N THR A 162 -6.38 -7.98 -14.40
CA THR A 162 -5.24 -7.39 -15.10
C THR A 162 -5.32 -5.88 -15.10
N GLY A 163 -4.24 -5.20 -14.69
CA GLY A 163 -4.19 -3.73 -14.63
C GLY A 163 -4.68 -3.12 -13.31
N THR A 164 -4.92 -3.92 -12.28
CA THR A 164 -5.02 -3.40 -10.90
C THR A 164 -3.66 -2.78 -10.53
N PRO A 165 -3.60 -1.50 -10.10
CA PRO A 165 -2.35 -0.80 -9.79
C PRO A 165 -1.66 -1.37 -8.55
#